data_AF-A0A7C3UZQ8-F1
#
_entry.id   AF-A0A7C3UZQ8-F1
#
_cell.length_a   1.000
_cell.length_b   1.000
_cell.length_c   1.000
_cell.angle_alpha   90.00
_cell.angle_beta   90.00
_cell.angle_gamma   90.00
#
_symmetry.space_group_name_H-M   'P 1'
#
loop_
_entity.id
_entity.type
_entity.pdbx_description
1 polymer ?
#
loop_
_entity_poly.entity_id
_entity_poly.type
_entity_poly.pdbx_seq_one_letter_code
_entity_poly.pdbx_strand_id
1 'polypeptide(L)'
;MPARKTRLSKGISIVLLLMLLSWTIPAEVLARAGRGLSGGGSFGSRGSRSTTPVRPYTPPSSPGIQPTTPTRPTPTLTPRAGAPAPPLQTPTGGFWRNFGGGILGGLAGGMLAHWLFGGAPAQAAPQGTGGLGGFGLLDLILVAGIAYLAYRLFIRRPSEQTAGVPGSYQSSLPAGSALQPPYSDQQGLPPAAEEWDLEKGLKQIQAMDPLFSEDRFKDQVMDYFFKIQGAWVDRDLNTVKHLLTGEMFRLLQDDAEKMRREGQINKLDNMAVREVNVTEAWQESGQDYVTVRIYATLLDYTVDENTGAIISGSKTEPSKFEEYWTFTRPSGNHPWQLSAISQADG
;
A
#
# COMPACT_ATOMS: atom_id res chain seq x y z
N MET A 1 6.61 -45.35 48.68
CA MET A 1 6.02 -44.02 48.38
C MET A 1 6.38 -43.57 46.96
N PRO A 2 5.55 -43.80 45.92
CA PRO A 2 5.87 -43.43 44.52
C PRO A 2 4.95 -42.37 43.88
N ALA A 3 4.24 -41.52 44.65
CA ALA A 3 3.20 -40.64 44.10
C ALA A 3 3.69 -39.24 43.65
N ARG A 4 4.94 -38.85 43.91
CA ARG A 4 5.41 -37.45 43.72
C ARG A 4 5.98 -37.16 42.32
N LYS A 5 6.57 -38.16 41.64
CA LYS A 5 7.19 -37.99 40.32
C LYS A 5 6.18 -37.79 39.19
N THR A 6 4.99 -38.40 39.28
CA THR A 6 3.95 -38.35 38.26
C THR A 6 3.21 -37.02 38.20
N ARG A 7 3.23 -36.22 39.28
CA ARG A 7 2.62 -34.87 39.28
C ARG A 7 3.52 -33.82 38.64
N LEU A 8 4.84 -33.96 38.79
CA LEU A 8 5.80 -33.02 38.21
C LEU A 8 5.92 -33.18 36.69
N SER A 9 5.90 -34.42 36.17
CA SER A 9 5.92 -34.67 34.73
C SER A 9 4.67 -34.16 34.02
N LYS A 10 3.49 -34.30 34.65
CA LYS A 10 2.22 -33.78 34.12
C LYS A 10 2.20 -32.26 34.06
N GLY A 11 2.78 -31.57 35.04
CA GLY A 11 2.88 -30.11 35.03
C GLY A 11 3.76 -29.58 33.90
N ILE A 12 4.90 -30.24 33.64
CA ILE A 12 5.83 -29.86 32.57
C ILE A 12 5.20 -30.08 31.18
N SER A 13 4.46 -31.19 30.99
CA SER A 13 3.75 -31.44 29.73
C SER A 13 2.66 -30.41 29.44
N ILE A 14 1.95 -29.91 30.46
CA ILE A 14 0.92 -28.87 30.29
C ILE A 14 1.55 -27.53 29.92
N VAL A 15 2.67 -27.15 30.55
CA VAL A 15 3.38 -25.90 30.24
C VAL A 15 3.99 -25.95 28.84
N LEU A 16 4.56 -27.08 28.42
CA LEU A 16 5.08 -27.26 27.07
C LEU A 16 3.96 -27.25 26.02
N LEU A 17 2.81 -27.86 26.31
CA LEU A 17 1.63 -27.82 25.42
C LEU A 17 1.09 -26.39 25.27
N LEU A 18 1.03 -25.62 26.37
CA LEU A 18 0.61 -24.21 26.35
C LEU A 18 1.62 -23.32 25.62
N MET A 19 2.92 -23.57 25.78
CA MET A 19 3.97 -22.88 25.01
C MET A 19 3.90 -23.24 23.51
N LEU A 20 3.65 -24.50 23.16
CA LEU A 20 3.50 -24.91 21.76
C LEU A 20 2.25 -24.29 21.12
N LEU A 21 1.13 -24.23 21.84
CA LEU A 21 -0.09 -23.56 21.38
C LEU A 21 0.11 -22.04 21.25
N SER A 22 0.90 -21.41 22.13
CA SER A 22 1.22 -19.98 22.02
C SER A 22 2.07 -19.64 20.79
N TRP A 23 2.87 -20.59 20.28
CA TRP A 23 3.66 -20.42 19.07
C TRP A 23 2.84 -20.62 17.79
N THR A 24 1.64 -21.18 17.90
CA THR A 24 0.73 -21.41 16.77
C THR A 24 -0.27 -20.29 16.55
N ILE A 25 -0.22 -19.17 17.29
CA ILE A 25 -1.01 -17.97 16.93
C ILE A 25 -0.34 -17.39 15.67
N PRO A 26 -0.95 -17.54 14.49
CA PRO A 26 -0.30 -17.14 13.27
C PRO A 26 -0.35 -15.61 13.19
N ALA A 27 0.76 -14.96 12.82
CA ALA A 27 0.88 -13.50 12.66
C ALA A 27 -0.14 -12.89 11.66
N GLU A 28 -0.92 -13.73 10.99
CA GLU A 28 -2.03 -13.41 10.11
C GLU A 28 -3.32 -13.01 10.86
N VAL A 29 -3.39 -13.22 12.18
CA VAL A 29 -4.41 -12.56 13.03
C VAL A 29 -4.12 -11.05 13.17
N LEU A 30 -2.85 -10.66 13.15
CA LEU A 30 -2.43 -9.26 13.13
C LEU A 30 -2.62 -8.63 11.74
N ALA A 31 -2.49 -9.42 10.66
CA ALA A 31 -2.73 -8.95 9.29
C ALA A 31 -4.19 -8.65 8.96
N ARG A 32 -5.15 -9.04 9.82
CA ARG A 32 -6.57 -8.69 9.72
C ARG A 32 -6.99 -7.50 10.59
N ALA A 33 -6.09 -6.98 11.43
CA ALA A 33 -6.37 -5.84 12.30
C ALA A 33 -6.22 -4.51 11.53
N GLY A 34 -7.26 -3.68 11.50
CA GLY A 34 -7.24 -2.36 10.85
C GLY A 34 -7.89 -2.34 9.46
N ARG A 35 -8.87 -3.21 9.21
CA ARG A 35 -9.50 -3.30 7.89
C ARG A 35 -10.50 -2.18 7.61
N GLY A 36 -10.94 -1.42 8.63
CA GLY A 36 -11.91 -0.33 8.44
C GLY A 36 -13.16 -0.80 7.67
N LEU A 37 -13.91 0.12 7.08
CA LEU A 37 -15.05 -0.25 6.23
C LEU A 37 -14.59 -0.91 4.92
N SER A 38 -13.35 -0.63 4.51
CA SER A 38 -12.86 -0.95 3.17
C SER A 38 -12.16 -2.31 3.06
N GLY A 39 -11.95 -3.03 4.17
CA GLY A 39 -11.56 -4.43 4.14
C GLY A 39 -10.25 -4.74 3.38
N GLY A 40 -9.33 -3.79 3.24
CA GLY A 40 -8.12 -3.98 2.42
C GLY A 40 -8.30 -3.75 0.91
N GLY A 41 -9.42 -3.17 0.47
CA GLY A 41 -9.72 -2.91 -0.93
C GLY A 41 -10.37 -1.54 -1.16
N SER A 42 -10.66 -1.26 -2.44
CA SER A 42 -11.46 -0.12 -2.85
C SER A 42 -12.86 -0.57 -3.23
N PHE A 43 -13.88 0.17 -2.80
CA PHE A 43 -15.30 -0.09 -3.06
C PHE A 43 -15.96 1.11 -3.73
N GLY A 44 -16.96 0.83 -4.56
CA GLY A 44 -17.81 1.84 -5.19
C GLY A 44 -17.17 2.55 -6.38
N SER A 45 -17.83 3.60 -6.83
CA SER A 45 -17.51 4.33 -8.05
C SER A 45 -17.14 5.78 -7.77
N ARG A 46 -16.04 6.22 -8.39
CA ARG A 46 -15.55 7.60 -8.43
C ARG A 46 -15.84 8.21 -9.80
N GLY A 47 -16.96 7.85 -10.41
CA GLY A 47 -17.28 8.23 -11.78
C GLY A 47 -16.25 7.68 -12.77
N SER A 48 -15.84 8.50 -13.74
CA SER A 48 -14.81 8.14 -14.73
C SER A 48 -13.42 7.86 -14.11
N ARG A 49 -13.22 8.23 -12.83
CA ARG A 49 -11.95 8.07 -12.07
C ARG A 49 -11.87 6.79 -11.25
N SER A 50 -12.80 5.86 -11.42
CA SER A 50 -12.84 4.64 -10.59
C SER A 50 -11.62 3.72 -10.76
N THR A 51 -10.89 3.83 -11.88
CA THR A 51 -9.70 3.02 -12.18
C THR A 51 -8.38 3.68 -11.79
N THR A 52 -8.40 4.95 -11.39
CA THR A 52 -7.19 5.66 -10.98
C THR A 52 -6.94 5.46 -9.48
N PRO A 53 -5.75 4.99 -9.06
CA PRO A 53 -5.42 4.87 -7.65
C PRO A 53 -5.46 6.23 -6.98
N VAL A 54 -5.86 6.26 -5.71
CA VAL A 54 -5.86 7.53 -4.97
C VAL A 54 -4.42 7.94 -4.70
N ARG A 55 -4.12 9.23 -4.93
CA ARG A 55 -2.76 9.74 -4.75
C ARG A 55 -2.44 9.79 -3.24
N PRO A 56 -1.23 9.35 -2.82
CA PRO A 56 -0.77 9.57 -1.46
C PRO A 56 -0.78 11.06 -1.13
N TYR A 57 -1.40 11.43 -0.02
CA TYR A 57 -1.45 12.82 0.41
C TYR A 57 -0.06 13.34 0.77
N THR A 58 0.33 14.46 0.16
CA THR A 58 1.50 15.24 0.55
C THR A 58 1.02 16.53 1.20
N PRO A 59 1.33 16.78 2.49
CA PRO A 59 0.91 18.00 3.16
C PRO A 59 1.51 19.23 2.45
N PRO A 60 0.75 20.33 2.31
CA PRO A 60 1.27 21.54 1.70
C PRO A 60 2.47 22.05 2.49
N SER A 61 3.60 22.23 1.80
CA SER A 61 4.82 22.79 2.37
C SER A 61 4.51 24.18 2.91
N SER A 62 4.60 24.39 4.23
CA SER A 62 4.54 25.74 4.79
C SER A 62 5.65 26.59 4.15
N PRO A 63 5.37 27.80 3.63
CA PRO A 63 6.40 28.64 3.03
C PRO A 63 7.41 29.06 4.09
N GLY A 64 8.57 28.39 4.09
CA GLY A 64 9.71 28.79 4.91
C GLY A 64 10.21 30.16 4.48
N ILE A 65 10.33 31.07 5.44
CA ILE A 65 10.95 32.39 5.26
C ILE A 65 12.39 32.17 4.80
N GLN A 66 12.70 32.46 3.53
CA GLN A 66 14.07 32.48 3.05
C GLN A 66 14.79 33.73 3.57
N PRO A 67 15.95 33.61 4.24
CA PRO A 67 16.78 34.76 4.56
C PRO A 67 17.38 35.34 3.28
N THR A 68 17.05 36.58 2.95
CA THR A 68 17.63 37.32 1.83
C THR A 68 19.06 37.75 2.17
N THR A 69 20.05 37.17 1.50
CA THR A 69 21.44 37.64 1.55
C THR A 69 21.63 38.77 0.52
N PRO A 70 22.15 39.96 0.90
CA PRO A 70 22.28 41.08 -0.02
C PRO A 70 23.48 40.94 -0.96
N THR A 71 23.25 41.26 -2.23
CA THR A 71 24.25 41.31 -3.31
C THR A 71 25.13 42.57 -3.17
N ARG A 72 26.46 42.43 -3.28
CA ARG A 72 27.41 43.56 -3.32
C ARG A 72 28.01 43.71 -4.72
N PRO A 73 28.12 44.94 -5.28
CA PRO A 73 28.57 45.17 -6.66
C PRO A 73 30.10 45.29 -6.85
N THR A 74 30.50 45.02 -8.11
CA THR A 74 31.73 45.09 -8.95
C THR A 74 32.89 46.03 -8.53
N PRO A 75 34.17 45.84 -9.01
CA PRO A 75 34.55 46.11 -10.42
C PRO A 75 35.71 45.27 -11.06
N THR A 76 35.62 45.21 -12.40
CA THR A 76 36.58 45.15 -13.54
C THR A 76 38.08 44.84 -13.31
N LEU A 77 38.67 44.00 -14.20
CA LEU A 77 39.81 44.28 -15.11
C LEU A 77 40.24 43.01 -15.92
N THR A 78 40.51 43.19 -17.21
CA THR A 78 41.11 42.24 -18.20
C THR A 78 42.60 41.97 -17.91
N PRO A 79 43.27 40.84 -18.31
CA PRO A 79 43.62 40.53 -19.73
C PRO A 79 43.94 39.04 -20.14
N ARG A 80 43.98 38.83 -21.48
CA ARG A 80 44.83 37.98 -22.37
C ARG A 80 45.36 36.57 -21.97
N ALA A 81 45.20 35.67 -22.95
CA ALA A 81 45.64 34.28 -23.21
C ALA A 81 47.07 33.79 -22.84
N GLY A 82 47.18 32.47 -22.57
CA GLY A 82 48.29 31.61 -23.05
C GLY A 82 48.90 30.53 -22.11
N ALA A 83 48.45 29.28 -22.24
CA ALA A 83 49.17 27.98 -22.05
C ALA A 83 49.89 27.65 -20.70
N PRO A 84 50.50 26.45 -20.53
CA PRO A 84 49.93 25.25 -19.90
C PRO A 84 50.54 24.90 -18.50
N ALA A 85 49.85 24.00 -17.77
CA ALA A 85 50.15 23.59 -16.39
C ALA A 85 51.41 22.72 -16.20
N PRO A 86 52.05 22.81 -15.02
CA PRO A 86 52.47 21.62 -14.25
C PRO A 86 52.25 21.74 -12.72
N PRO A 87 52.43 20.64 -11.94
CA PRO A 87 51.63 20.34 -10.74
C PRO A 87 52.32 20.66 -9.40
N LEU A 88 51.55 20.66 -8.30
CA LEU A 88 51.82 19.96 -7.02
C LEU A 88 50.90 20.42 -5.86
N GLN A 89 50.33 19.42 -5.17
CA GLN A 89 50.11 19.27 -3.72
C GLN A 89 49.23 20.25 -2.89
N THR A 90 48.13 19.67 -2.39
CA THR A 90 47.53 19.66 -1.02
C THR A 90 48.26 20.42 0.10
N PRO A 91 47.55 21.01 1.11
CA PRO A 91 46.62 20.30 2.03
C PRO A 91 45.40 21.12 2.52
N THR A 92 44.26 20.56 2.94
CA THR A 92 43.97 20.01 4.27
C THR A 92 42.48 19.64 4.39
N GLY A 93 42.17 18.50 5.06
CA GLY A 93 40.95 18.10 5.84
C GLY A 93 39.54 18.40 5.28
N GLY A 94 38.57 17.49 5.21
CA GLY A 94 38.34 16.20 5.84
C GLY A 94 36.84 16.07 6.12
N PHE A 95 36.14 15.09 5.53
CA PHE A 95 34.78 14.65 5.95
C PHE A 95 34.33 13.33 5.28
N TRP A 96 34.96 12.90 4.18
CA TRP A 96 34.47 11.77 3.36
C TRP A 96 35.03 10.39 3.69
N ARG A 97 35.78 10.23 4.78
CA ARG A 97 36.23 8.90 5.25
C ARG A 97 35.15 8.22 6.06
N ASN A 98 34.04 7.80 5.44
CA ASN A 98 33.22 6.73 6.03
C ASN A 98 32.22 5.97 5.15
N PHE A 99 32.13 6.13 3.82
CA PHE A 99 31.03 5.46 3.11
C PHE A 99 31.29 4.80 1.76
N GLY A 100 32.54 4.51 1.36
CA GLY A 100 32.74 3.76 0.13
C GLY A 100 34.15 3.25 -0.11
N GLY A 101 34.37 1.95 0.09
CA GLY A 101 35.58 1.26 -0.36
C GLY A 101 35.72 -0.14 0.22
N GLY A 102 35.14 -1.14 -0.45
CA GLY A 102 35.29 -2.55 -0.04
C GLY A 102 34.54 -3.51 -0.96
N ILE A 103 34.89 -3.52 -2.25
CA ILE A 103 34.59 -4.64 -3.15
C ILE A 103 35.56 -5.79 -2.78
N LEU A 104 35.09 -7.04 -2.94
CA LEU A 104 35.89 -8.25 -3.13
C LEU A 104 36.57 -8.88 -1.90
N GLY A 105 36.06 -10.05 -1.55
CA GLY A 105 36.88 -11.23 -1.77
C GLY A 105 37.32 -11.98 -0.52
N GLY A 106 36.59 -13.05 -0.22
CA GLY A 106 37.11 -14.19 0.54
C GLY A 106 36.92 -14.08 2.04
N LEU A 107 36.69 -15.24 2.66
CA LEU A 107 36.66 -15.50 4.12
C LEU A 107 35.31 -15.44 4.85
N ALA A 108 34.18 -15.25 4.18
CA ALA A 108 32.86 -15.61 4.74
C ALA A 108 32.20 -16.84 4.06
N GLY A 109 32.79 -17.34 2.98
CA GLY A 109 32.32 -18.55 2.28
C GLY A 109 32.76 -19.88 2.93
N GLY A 110 33.67 -19.86 3.91
CA GLY A 110 34.23 -21.07 4.51
C GLY A 110 33.34 -21.74 5.58
N MET A 111 32.44 -20.99 6.22
CA MET A 111 31.65 -21.51 7.35
C MET A 111 30.30 -22.10 6.93
N LEU A 112 29.73 -21.66 5.80
CA LEU A 112 28.51 -22.26 5.22
C LEU A 112 28.81 -23.54 4.42
N ALA A 113 30.03 -23.70 3.89
CA ALA A 113 30.49 -24.94 3.26
C ALA A 113 30.69 -26.08 4.28
N HIS A 114 30.99 -25.74 5.55
CA HIS A 114 31.22 -26.71 6.63
C HIS A 114 29.94 -27.35 7.19
N TRP A 115 28.78 -26.72 6.97
CA TRP A 115 27.47 -27.32 7.30
C TRP A 115 26.86 -28.09 6.11
N LEU A 116 27.41 -27.93 4.90
CA LEU A 116 26.86 -28.52 3.67
C LEU A 116 27.59 -29.81 3.22
N PHE A 117 28.83 -30.06 3.65
CA PHE A 117 29.58 -31.28 3.33
C PHE A 117 30.10 -31.92 4.63
N GLY A 118 29.30 -32.82 5.22
CA GLY A 118 29.55 -33.36 6.55
C GLY A 118 30.82 -34.21 6.72
N GLY A 119 31.24 -34.38 7.98
CA GLY A 119 32.00 -35.55 8.42
C GLY A 119 33.06 -35.37 9.52
N ALA A 120 32.66 -35.63 10.78
CA ALA A 120 33.38 -36.38 11.86
C ALA A 120 34.68 -35.77 12.48
N PRO A 121 35.22 -36.24 13.65
CA PRO A 121 34.92 -37.47 14.42
C PRO A 121 34.91 -37.40 15.98
N ALA A 122 34.66 -38.59 16.57
CA ALA A 122 35.03 -39.08 17.93
C ALA A 122 34.17 -38.61 19.13
N GLN A 123 33.70 -39.43 20.07
CA GLN A 123 34.14 -40.75 20.56
C GLN A 123 33.04 -41.40 21.45
N ALA A 124 33.10 -42.74 21.57
CA ALA A 124 32.42 -43.65 22.53
C ALA A 124 31.03 -44.27 22.15
N ALA A 125 31.09 -45.54 21.73
CA ALA A 125 30.00 -46.51 21.58
C ALA A 125 29.67 -47.21 22.94
N PRO A 126 28.71 -48.17 23.11
CA PRO A 126 27.94 -48.91 22.09
C PRO A 126 26.45 -49.27 22.41
N GLN A 127 25.77 -49.86 21.40
CA GLN A 127 24.49 -50.61 21.42
C GLN A 127 23.18 -49.80 21.53
N GLY A 128 22.18 -49.93 20.64
CA GLY A 128 22.03 -50.85 19.52
C GLY A 128 20.83 -50.51 18.62
N THR A 129 20.93 -51.05 17.39
CA THR A 129 19.85 -51.56 16.53
C THR A 129 18.62 -50.68 16.24
N GLY A 130 18.56 -50.18 15.00
CA GLY A 130 17.33 -50.19 14.21
C GLY A 130 17.01 -48.89 13.49
N GLY A 131 17.08 -48.89 12.15
CA GLY A 131 16.35 -47.93 11.31
C GLY A 131 17.15 -47.25 10.21
N LEU A 132 17.48 -47.98 9.15
CA LEU A 132 17.68 -47.40 7.83
C LEU A 132 16.30 -46.99 7.28
N GLY A 133 16.08 -45.71 7.04
CA GLY A 133 14.93 -45.17 6.30
C GLY A 133 15.19 -43.69 6.04
N GLY A 134 15.47 -43.24 4.83
CA GLY A 134 14.97 -43.66 3.54
C GLY A 134 14.26 -42.44 2.97
N PHE A 135 14.96 -41.67 2.12
CA PHE A 135 14.39 -40.54 1.39
C PHE A 135 13.12 -41.03 0.68
N GLY A 136 11.96 -40.61 1.17
CA GLY A 136 10.69 -41.09 0.66
C GLY A 136 10.41 -40.54 -0.74
N LEU A 137 9.60 -41.26 -1.53
CA LEU A 137 9.03 -40.73 -2.78
C LEU A 137 8.31 -39.39 -2.56
N LEU A 138 7.79 -39.15 -1.35
CA LEU A 138 7.18 -37.88 -0.95
C LEU A 138 8.18 -36.73 -0.88
N ASP A 139 9.40 -36.94 -0.38
CA ASP A 139 10.45 -35.91 -0.36
C ASP A 139 10.95 -35.60 -1.77
N LEU A 140 11.05 -36.62 -2.64
CA LEU A 140 11.41 -36.44 -4.04
C LEU A 140 10.34 -35.61 -4.79
N ILE A 141 9.05 -35.88 -4.55
CA ILE A 141 7.94 -35.13 -5.14
C ILE A 141 7.89 -33.70 -4.58
N LEU A 142 8.17 -33.52 -3.29
CA LEU A 142 8.22 -32.20 -2.65
C LEU A 142 9.31 -31.33 -3.26
N VAL A 143 10.52 -31.87 -3.40
CA VAL A 143 11.67 -31.14 -3.98
C VAL A 143 11.43 -30.86 -5.47
N ALA A 144 10.89 -31.81 -6.23
CA ALA A 144 10.50 -31.59 -7.62
C ALA A 144 9.40 -30.53 -7.77
N GLY A 145 8.43 -30.50 -6.85
CA GLY A 145 7.36 -29.50 -6.80
C GLY A 145 7.88 -28.10 -6.51
N ILE A 146 8.78 -27.95 -5.54
CA ILE A 146 9.42 -26.66 -5.20
C ILE A 146 10.29 -26.16 -6.36
N ALA A 147 11.07 -27.05 -7.00
CA ALA A 147 11.88 -26.70 -8.17
C ALA A 147 11.01 -26.28 -9.36
N TYR A 148 9.88 -26.96 -9.60
CA TYR A 148 8.92 -26.58 -10.64
C TYR A 148 8.25 -25.23 -10.34
N LEU A 149 7.92 -24.93 -9.07
CA LEU A 149 7.32 -23.67 -8.67
C LEU A 149 8.31 -22.50 -8.82
N ALA A 150 9.58 -22.71 -8.46
CA ALA A 150 10.65 -21.75 -8.68
C ALA A 150 10.90 -21.52 -10.18
N TYR A 151 10.98 -22.58 -10.98
CA TYR A 151 11.06 -22.49 -12.45
C TYR A 151 9.86 -21.71 -13.02
N ARG A 152 8.63 -22.03 -12.60
CA ARG A 152 7.41 -21.35 -13.07
C ARG A 152 7.39 -19.86 -12.71
N LEU A 153 7.84 -19.48 -11.51
CA LEU A 153 7.83 -18.10 -11.06
C LEU A 153 8.95 -17.25 -11.68
N PHE A 154 10.08 -17.85 -12.01
CA PHE A 154 11.22 -17.12 -12.59
C PHE A 154 11.28 -17.15 -14.13
N ILE A 155 10.76 -18.20 -14.78
CA ILE A 155 10.82 -18.35 -16.25
C ILE A 155 9.49 -18.02 -16.95
N ARG A 156 8.41 -17.74 -16.19
CA ARG A 156 7.15 -17.19 -16.74
C ARG A 156 6.89 -15.76 -16.28
N ARG A 157 7.93 -14.92 -16.26
CA ARG A 157 7.71 -13.48 -16.47
C ARG A 157 7.42 -13.29 -17.95
N PRO A 158 6.21 -12.85 -18.35
CA PRO A 158 6.00 -12.39 -19.71
C PRO A 158 6.85 -11.14 -19.89
N SER A 159 7.91 -11.23 -20.66
CA SER A 159 8.40 -10.09 -21.41
C SER A 159 7.29 -9.72 -22.40
N GLU A 160 6.53 -8.68 -22.09
CA GLU A 160 5.79 -7.94 -23.10
C GLU A 160 6.81 -7.39 -24.10
N GLN A 161 6.99 -8.13 -25.19
CA GLN A 161 7.55 -7.62 -26.44
C GLN A 161 6.47 -7.76 -27.48
N THR A 162 5.76 -6.65 -27.67
CA THR A 162 5.28 -6.10 -28.95
C THR A 162 5.31 -7.10 -30.10
N ALA A 163 4.19 -7.78 -30.32
CA ALA A 163 3.96 -8.57 -31.53
C ALA A 163 3.81 -7.61 -32.72
N GLY A 164 4.91 -7.43 -33.45
CA GLY A 164 4.93 -6.83 -34.77
C GLY A 164 4.14 -7.67 -35.77
N VAL A 165 3.29 -7.00 -36.53
CA VAL A 165 2.52 -7.53 -37.65
C VAL A 165 3.46 -7.90 -38.80
N PRO A 166 3.49 -9.15 -39.31
CA PRO A 166 4.14 -9.45 -40.58
C PRO A 166 3.11 -9.34 -41.70
N GLY A 167 3.04 -8.16 -42.31
CA GLY A 167 2.34 -7.93 -43.57
C GLY A 167 3.37 -7.81 -44.69
N SER A 168 3.40 -8.77 -45.60
CA SER A 168 4.13 -8.67 -46.87
C SER A 168 3.22 -9.15 -48.00
N TYR A 169 2.65 -8.21 -48.75
CA TYR A 169 2.33 -8.41 -50.16
C TYR A 169 2.87 -7.23 -50.96
N GLN A 170 3.68 -7.60 -51.93
CA GLN A 170 4.36 -6.80 -52.92
C GLN A 170 3.36 -6.39 -54.02
N SER A 171 3.34 -5.11 -54.36
CA SER A 171 2.73 -4.59 -55.59
C SER A 171 3.34 -3.23 -55.94
N SER A 172 3.36 -2.92 -57.22
CA SER A 172 4.37 -2.16 -57.95
C SER A 172 3.86 -0.84 -58.55
N LEU A 173 4.68 0.23 -58.46
CA LEU A 173 4.77 1.45 -59.31
C LEU A 173 3.56 2.44 -59.36
N PRO A 174 3.74 3.71 -59.83
CA PRO A 174 4.90 4.62 -59.78
C PRO A 174 4.56 6.07 -59.31
N ALA A 175 5.64 6.81 -59.01
CA ALA A 175 5.86 8.26 -58.95
C ALA A 175 4.67 9.25 -59.05
N GLY A 176 4.56 10.12 -58.04
CA GLY A 176 3.81 11.37 -58.09
C GLY A 176 4.27 12.33 -56.99
N SER A 177 4.91 13.42 -57.39
CA SER A 177 5.50 14.48 -56.57
C SER A 177 4.44 15.22 -55.73
N ALA A 178 4.67 15.42 -54.43
CA ALA A 178 3.95 16.44 -53.67
C ALA A 178 4.77 16.97 -52.49
N LEU A 179 4.71 18.29 -52.31
CA LEU A 179 5.51 19.14 -51.46
C LEU A 179 5.38 18.85 -49.95
N GLN A 180 6.50 18.90 -49.22
CA GLN A 180 6.52 18.96 -47.75
C GLN A 180 6.21 20.39 -47.24
N PRO A 181 5.35 20.55 -46.21
CA PRO A 181 5.42 21.69 -45.29
C PRO A 181 6.36 21.37 -44.10
N PRO A 182 6.95 22.39 -43.45
CA PRO A 182 7.97 22.17 -42.43
C PRO A 182 7.33 21.64 -41.14
N TYR A 183 7.73 20.43 -40.73
CA TYR A 183 7.37 19.88 -39.43
C TYR A 183 8.29 20.50 -38.38
N SER A 184 7.73 21.32 -37.49
CA SER A 184 8.41 21.73 -36.26
C SER A 184 8.50 20.52 -35.33
N ASP A 185 9.72 20.14 -35.02
CA ASP A 185 10.06 19.06 -34.10
C ASP A 185 9.75 19.50 -32.66
N GLN A 186 8.49 19.39 -32.24
CA GLN A 186 8.15 19.30 -30.82
C GLN A 186 8.18 17.82 -30.45
N GLN A 187 9.29 17.41 -29.84
CA GLN A 187 9.37 16.19 -29.04
C GLN A 187 8.21 16.22 -28.03
N GLY A 188 7.16 15.47 -28.34
CA GLY A 188 6.05 15.24 -27.44
C GLY A 188 6.59 14.57 -26.19
N LEU A 189 6.73 15.34 -25.11
CA LEU A 189 6.56 14.76 -23.80
C LEU A 189 5.25 13.96 -23.83
N PRO A 190 5.21 12.72 -23.29
CA PRO A 190 3.92 12.09 -23.05
C PRO A 190 3.05 13.10 -22.29
N PRO A 191 1.75 13.27 -22.62
CA PRO A 191 0.91 14.21 -21.90
C PRO A 191 1.06 13.88 -20.42
N ALA A 192 1.64 14.82 -19.67
CA ALA A 192 1.61 14.75 -18.22
C ALA A 192 0.14 14.54 -17.88
N ALA A 193 -0.19 13.37 -17.31
CA ALA A 193 -1.56 13.04 -16.92
C ALA A 193 -2.11 14.28 -16.21
N GLU A 194 -3.15 14.90 -16.80
CA GLU A 194 -3.59 16.25 -16.45
C GLU A 194 -3.54 16.41 -14.94
N GLU A 195 -2.64 17.27 -14.48
CA GLU A 195 -2.46 17.55 -13.07
C GLU A 195 -3.75 18.21 -12.60
N TRP A 196 -4.67 17.41 -12.05
CA TRP A 196 -5.96 17.91 -11.60
C TRP A 196 -5.74 18.81 -10.39
N ASP A 197 -5.78 20.10 -10.67
CA ASP A 197 -5.69 21.14 -9.67
C ASP A 197 -6.94 21.11 -8.79
N LEU A 198 -6.76 20.66 -7.54
CA LEU A 198 -7.80 20.66 -6.50
C LEU A 198 -8.47 22.04 -6.38
N GLU A 199 -7.68 23.13 -6.46
CA GLU A 199 -8.20 24.48 -6.34
C GLU A 199 -9.15 24.81 -7.50
N LYS A 200 -8.80 24.39 -8.72
CA LYS A 200 -9.66 24.54 -9.90
C LYS A 200 -10.97 23.76 -9.74
N GLY A 201 -10.91 22.53 -9.25
CA GLY A 201 -12.09 21.69 -9.01
C GLY A 201 -13.04 22.29 -7.97
N LEU A 202 -12.50 22.77 -6.85
CA LEU A 202 -13.29 23.45 -5.81
C LEU A 202 -13.94 24.74 -6.32
N LYS A 203 -13.23 25.53 -7.14
CA LYS A 203 -13.80 26.73 -7.77
C LYS A 203 -14.95 26.40 -8.73
N GLN A 204 -14.87 25.29 -9.47
CA GLN A 204 -15.97 24.84 -10.35
C GLN A 204 -17.21 24.48 -9.54
N ILE A 205 -17.05 23.73 -8.45
CA ILE A 205 -18.16 23.40 -7.54
C ILE A 205 -18.77 24.68 -6.96
N GLN A 206 -17.95 25.61 -6.49
CA GLN A 206 -18.42 26.87 -5.92
C GLN A 206 -19.13 27.78 -6.93
N ALA A 207 -18.76 27.72 -8.22
CA ALA A 207 -19.45 28.45 -9.27
C ALA A 207 -20.90 27.98 -9.46
N MET A 208 -21.17 26.69 -9.24
CA MET A 208 -22.51 26.09 -9.34
C MET A 208 -23.27 26.13 -8.00
N ASP A 209 -22.56 26.13 -6.88
CA ASP A 209 -23.08 26.23 -5.52
C ASP A 209 -22.30 27.29 -4.71
N PRO A 210 -22.71 28.57 -4.77
CA PRO A 210 -22.03 29.64 -4.03
C PRO A 210 -22.05 29.47 -2.51
N LEU A 211 -22.89 28.58 -1.97
CA LEU A 211 -22.96 28.28 -0.54
C LEU A 211 -21.97 27.18 -0.12
N PHE A 212 -21.33 26.51 -1.09
CA PHE A 212 -20.31 25.51 -0.83
C PHE A 212 -19.10 26.15 -0.11
N SER A 213 -18.67 25.50 0.96
CA SER A 213 -17.49 25.84 1.73
C SER A 213 -16.75 24.56 2.08
N GLU A 214 -15.45 24.54 1.82
CA GLU A 214 -14.61 23.37 2.05
C GLU A 214 -14.64 22.93 3.53
N ASP A 215 -14.57 23.88 4.46
CA ASP A 215 -14.57 23.59 5.90
C ASP A 215 -15.92 23.02 6.36
N ARG A 216 -17.04 23.61 5.92
CA ARG A 216 -18.37 23.05 6.21
C ARG A 216 -18.54 21.66 5.60
N PHE A 217 -17.96 21.43 4.44
CA PHE A 217 -17.98 20.12 3.81
C PHE A 217 -17.16 19.09 4.61
N LYS A 218 -15.97 19.45 5.12
CA LYS A 218 -15.19 18.57 6.02
C LYS A 218 -15.96 18.21 7.29
N ASP A 219 -16.64 19.17 7.91
CA ASP A 219 -17.48 18.91 9.07
C ASP A 219 -18.62 17.94 8.74
N GLN A 220 -19.26 18.13 7.58
CA GLN A 220 -20.31 17.24 7.09
C GLN A 220 -19.80 15.82 6.84
N VAL A 221 -18.61 15.69 6.25
CA VAL A 221 -17.94 14.41 6.01
C VAL A 221 -17.62 13.69 7.31
N MET A 222 -17.15 14.41 8.33
CA MET A 222 -16.89 13.83 9.65
C MET A 222 -18.17 13.27 10.28
N ASP A 223 -19.29 14.00 10.21
CA ASP A 223 -20.60 13.51 10.67
C ASP A 223 -21.06 12.26 9.89
N TYR A 224 -20.94 12.28 8.56
CA TYR A 224 -21.30 11.14 7.71
C TYR A 224 -20.44 9.92 8.00
N PHE A 225 -19.14 10.12 8.22
CA PHE A 225 -18.21 9.06 8.55
C PHE A 225 -18.65 8.30 9.81
N PHE A 226 -18.93 9.00 10.91
CA PHE A 226 -19.39 8.34 12.15
C PHE A 226 -20.75 7.66 12.00
N LYS A 227 -21.70 8.29 11.29
CA LYS A 227 -23.02 7.70 11.04
C LYS A 227 -22.93 6.40 10.24
N ILE A 228 -22.17 6.41 9.15
CA ILE A 228 -22.03 5.25 8.25
C ILE A 228 -21.25 4.13 8.94
N GLN A 229 -20.16 4.45 9.64
CA GLN A 229 -19.39 3.49 10.44
C GLN A 229 -20.27 2.83 11.51
N GLY A 230 -21.04 3.62 12.28
CA GLY A 230 -21.96 3.09 13.29
C GLY A 230 -23.01 2.17 12.69
N ALA A 231 -23.67 2.59 11.61
CA ALA A 231 -24.66 1.79 10.91
C ALA A 231 -24.11 0.46 10.35
N TRP A 232 -22.85 0.47 9.87
CA TRP A 232 -22.17 -0.73 9.39
C TRP A 232 -21.80 -1.68 10.54
N VAL A 233 -21.27 -1.16 11.65
CA VAL A 233 -20.98 -1.92 12.89
C VAL A 233 -22.25 -2.56 13.45
N ASP A 234 -23.37 -1.83 13.45
CA ASP A 234 -24.67 -2.32 13.90
C ASP A 234 -25.35 -3.25 12.87
N ARG A 235 -24.78 -3.38 11.66
CA ARG A 235 -25.32 -4.13 10.52
C ARG A 235 -26.74 -3.68 10.12
N ASP A 236 -27.04 -2.38 10.32
CA ASP A 236 -28.30 -1.72 9.93
C ASP A 236 -28.04 -0.41 9.16
N LEU A 237 -27.86 -0.55 7.85
CA LEU A 237 -27.59 0.56 6.94
C LEU A 237 -28.83 1.34 6.51
N ASN A 238 -30.04 0.90 6.90
CA ASN A 238 -31.27 1.58 6.48
C ASN A 238 -31.34 3.01 7.02
N THR A 239 -30.77 3.23 8.22
CA THR A 239 -30.67 4.53 8.90
C THR A 239 -29.85 5.55 8.09
N VAL A 240 -28.86 5.09 7.34
CA VAL A 240 -27.92 5.93 6.57
C VAL A 240 -28.09 5.80 5.06
N LYS A 241 -29.12 5.11 4.57
CA LYS A 241 -29.35 4.89 3.14
C LYS A 241 -29.35 6.17 2.30
N HIS A 242 -29.83 7.28 2.86
CA HIS A 242 -29.86 8.58 2.19
C HIS A 242 -28.45 9.20 2.00
N LEU A 243 -27.48 8.79 2.82
CA LEU A 243 -26.08 9.22 2.77
C LEU A 243 -25.24 8.43 1.76
N LEU A 244 -25.80 7.38 1.17
CA LEU A 244 -25.09 6.43 0.32
C LEU A 244 -25.67 6.47 -1.10
N THR A 245 -24.83 6.31 -2.11
CA THR A 245 -25.34 5.97 -3.45
C THR A 245 -26.01 4.60 -3.41
N GLY A 246 -26.91 4.33 -4.35
CA GLY A 246 -27.58 3.02 -4.42
C GLY A 246 -26.62 1.84 -4.63
N GLU A 247 -25.47 2.08 -5.27
CA GLU A 247 -24.39 1.10 -5.39
C GLU A 247 -23.67 0.89 -4.04
N MET A 248 -23.22 1.98 -3.40
CA MET A 248 -22.51 1.89 -2.12
C MET A 248 -23.37 1.25 -1.03
N PHE A 249 -24.67 1.57 -0.98
CA PHE A 249 -25.61 0.92 -0.07
C PHE A 249 -25.62 -0.60 -0.26
N ARG A 250 -25.68 -1.08 -1.51
CA ARG A 250 -25.68 -2.53 -1.80
C ARG A 250 -24.37 -3.18 -1.36
N LEU A 251 -23.23 -2.58 -1.69
CA LEU A 251 -21.92 -3.12 -1.31
C LEU A 251 -21.77 -3.27 0.20
N LEU A 252 -22.13 -2.23 0.96
CA LEU A 252 -22.05 -2.28 2.42
C LEU A 252 -23.10 -3.22 3.03
N GLN A 253 -24.28 -3.31 2.42
CA GLN A 253 -25.33 -4.24 2.85
C GLN A 253 -24.91 -5.69 2.65
N ASP A 254 -24.32 -6.02 1.51
CA ASP A 254 -23.81 -7.35 1.20
C ASP A 254 -22.69 -7.76 2.18
N ASP A 255 -21.82 -6.81 2.54
CA ASP A 255 -20.76 -7.04 3.54
C ASP A 255 -21.33 -7.25 4.95
N ALA A 256 -22.30 -6.44 5.37
CA ALA A 256 -23.01 -6.62 6.64
C ALA A 256 -23.75 -7.98 6.70
N GLU A 257 -24.36 -8.41 5.60
CA GLU A 257 -25.01 -9.72 5.49
C GLU A 257 -24.01 -10.87 5.48
N LYS A 258 -22.83 -10.69 4.87
CA LYS A 258 -21.74 -11.65 4.95
C LYS A 258 -21.27 -11.83 6.40
N MET A 259 -21.04 -10.74 7.14
CA MET A 259 -20.69 -10.80 8.57
C MET A 259 -21.78 -11.51 9.38
N ARG A 260 -23.06 -11.24 9.10
CA ARG A 260 -24.19 -11.93 9.75
C ARG A 260 -24.21 -13.43 9.47
N ARG A 261 -23.96 -13.85 8.22
CA ARG A 261 -23.87 -15.27 7.85
C ARG A 261 -22.69 -15.98 8.51
N GLU A 262 -21.59 -15.26 8.68
CA GLU A 262 -20.39 -15.77 9.33
C GLU A 262 -20.48 -15.75 10.85
N GLY A 263 -21.56 -15.21 11.43
CA GLY A 263 -21.71 -15.07 12.89
C GLY A 263 -20.65 -14.14 13.48
N GLN A 264 -20.24 -13.12 12.73
CA GLN A 264 -19.19 -12.17 13.11
C GLN A 264 -19.79 -10.79 13.38
N ILE A 265 -19.25 -10.13 14.40
CA ILE A 265 -19.53 -8.73 14.70
C ILE A 265 -18.19 -7.99 14.74
N ASN A 266 -18.02 -7.01 13.84
CA ASN A 266 -16.91 -6.08 13.94
C ASN A 266 -17.21 -5.06 15.05
N LYS A 267 -16.20 -4.71 15.84
CA LYS A 267 -16.24 -3.68 16.87
C LYS A 267 -15.13 -2.67 16.62
N LEU A 268 -15.54 -1.40 16.56
CA LEU A 268 -14.67 -0.24 16.41
C LEU A 268 -14.76 0.60 17.67
N ASP A 269 -13.76 0.50 18.55
CA ASP A 269 -13.72 1.21 19.84
C ASP A 269 -12.62 2.29 19.85
N ASN A 270 -12.76 3.28 20.73
CA ASN A 270 -11.77 4.36 20.94
C ASN A 270 -11.32 5.08 19.66
N MET A 271 -12.25 5.28 18.73
CA MET A 271 -11.97 5.96 17.48
C MET A 271 -11.64 7.44 17.71
N ALA A 272 -10.52 7.88 17.15
CA ALA A 272 -10.09 9.28 17.15
C ALA A 272 -9.65 9.67 15.73
N VAL A 273 -10.45 10.53 15.09
CA VAL A 273 -10.10 11.16 13.82
C VAL A 273 -9.03 12.21 14.07
N ARG A 274 -7.93 12.13 13.30
CA ARG A 274 -6.76 13.02 13.43
C ARG A 274 -6.76 14.09 12.37
N GLU A 275 -7.19 13.74 11.16
CA GLU A 275 -7.12 14.64 10.02
C GLU A 275 -8.22 14.31 9.00
N VAL A 276 -8.82 15.35 8.45
CA VAL A 276 -9.82 15.29 7.38
C VAL A 276 -9.42 16.34 6.34
N ASN A 277 -8.94 15.89 5.19
CA ASN A 277 -8.47 16.78 4.12
C ASN A 277 -9.11 16.45 2.79
N VAL A 278 -9.56 17.47 2.08
CA VAL A 278 -9.97 17.31 0.69
C VAL A 278 -8.72 17.10 -0.15
N THR A 279 -8.71 16.04 -0.95
CA THR A 279 -7.57 15.68 -1.80
C THR A 279 -7.86 15.83 -3.28
N GLU A 280 -9.12 15.65 -3.67
CA GLU A 280 -9.56 15.82 -5.05
C GLU A 280 -10.95 16.45 -5.09
N ALA A 281 -11.18 17.31 -6.07
CA ALA A 281 -12.48 17.85 -6.39
C ALA A 281 -12.61 17.95 -7.91
N TRP A 282 -13.75 17.56 -8.47
CA TRP A 282 -14.02 17.72 -9.88
C TRP A 282 -15.52 17.69 -10.18
N GLN A 283 -15.86 18.09 -11.40
CA GLN A 283 -17.21 17.99 -11.92
C GLN A 283 -17.17 17.17 -13.21
N GLU A 284 -18.08 16.21 -13.36
CA GLU A 284 -18.25 15.46 -14.61
C GLU A 284 -19.73 15.14 -14.83
N SER A 285 -20.20 15.24 -16.07
CA SER A 285 -21.56 14.83 -16.46
C SER A 285 -22.69 15.41 -15.59
N GLY A 286 -22.53 16.64 -15.08
CA GLY A 286 -23.49 17.30 -14.20
C GLY A 286 -23.52 16.78 -12.76
N GLN A 287 -22.47 16.07 -12.33
CA GLN A 287 -22.24 15.65 -10.95
C GLN A 287 -20.99 16.33 -10.42
N ASP A 288 -21.05 16.73 -9.15
CA ASP A 288 -19.88 17.12 -8.38
C ASP A 288 -19.30 15.88 -7.69
N TYR A 289 -17.99 15.82 -7.59
CA TYR A 289 -17.27 14.80 -6.84
C TYR A 289 -16.20 15.45 -5.96
N VAL A 290 -16.11 15.00 -4.72
CA VAL A 290 -15.08 15.42 -3.78
C VAL A 290 -14.55 14.19 -3.04
N THR A 291 -13.24 13.99 -3.09
CA THR A 291 -12.55 12.94 -2.32
C THR A 291 -11.88 13.54 -1.12
N VAL A 292 -12.11 12.92 0.03
CA VAL A 292 -11.58 13.34 1.32
C VAL A 292 -10.76 12.23 1.92
N ARG A 293 -9.52 12.54 2.30
CA ARG A 293 -8.66 11.70 3.11
C ARG A 293 -9.08 11.83 4.57
N ILE A 294 -9.35 10.68 5.20
CA ILE A 294 -9.65 10.55 6.62
C ILE A 294 -8.52 9.73 7.24
N TYR A 295 -7.76 10.36 8.14
CA TYR A 295 -6.71 9.71 8.92
C TYR A 295 -7.18 9.57 10.36
N ALA A 296 -7.23 8.34 10.87
CA ALA A 296 -7.78 8.07 12.19
C ALA A 296 -7.06 6.91 12.90
N THR A 297 -7.29 6.83 14.21
CA THR A 297 -6.79 5.74 15.07
C THR A 297 -7.95 5.10 15.79
N LEU A 298 -8.04 3.78 15.81
CA LEU A 298 -9.11 3.04 16.50
C LEU A 298 -8.64 1.66 16.99
N LEU A 299 -9.44 1.04 17.84
CA LEU A 299 -9.33 -0.39 18.17
C LEU A 299 -10.28 -1.14 17.24
N ASP A 300 -9.73 -2.00 16.37
CA ASP A 300 -10.47 -2.83 15.43
C ASP A 300 -10.37 -4.29 15.88
N TYR A 301 -11.51 -4.91 16.16
CA TYR A 301 -11.55 -6.33 16.45
C TYR A 301 -12.89 -6.95 16.07
N THR A 302 -12.83 -8.20 15.64
CA THR A 302 -14.01 -9.00 15.30
C THR A 302 -14.26 -9.99 16.42
N VAL A 303 -15.52 -10.08 16.87
CA VAL A 303 -15.97 -11.08 17.83
C VAL A 303 -16.92 -12.08 17.18
N ASP A 304 -16.88 -13.30 17.67
CA ASP A 304 -17.89 -14.32 17.39
C ASP A 304 -19.19 -13.92 18.08
N GLU A 305 -20.28 -13.90 17.33
CA GLU A 305 -21.60 -13.43 17.79
C GLU A 305 -22.19 -14.35 18.86
N ASN A 306 -21.89 -15.66 18.82
CA ASN A 306 -22.47 -16.64 19.74
C ASN A 306 -21.70 -16.74 21.06
N THR A 307 -20.37 -16.67 20.98
CA THR A 307 -19.47 -16.90 22.11
C THR A 307 -18.90 -15.62 22.70
N GLY A 308 -18.92 -14.51 21.95
CA GLY A 308 -18.28 -13.25 22.32
C GLY A 308 -16.75 -13.29 22.29
N ALA A 309 -16.15 -14.40 21.85
CA ALA A 309 -14.71 -14.56 21.74
C ALA A 309 -14.15 -13.67 20.63
N ILE A 310 -12.98 -13.09 20.84
CA ILE A 310 -12.28 -12.32 19.80
C ILE A 310 -11.74 -13.31 18.77
N ILE A 311 -12.15 -13.15 17.51
CA ILE A 311 -11.70 -13.96 16.37
C ILE A 311 -10.47 -13.33 15.72
N SER A 312 -10.45 -11.99 15.61
CA SER A 312 -9.36 -11.24 14.98
C SER A 312 -9.26 -9.81 15.49
N GLY A 313 -8.12 -9.16 15.27
CA GLY A 313 -7.88 -7.79 15.71
C GLY A 313 -7.42 -7.67 17.16
N SER A 314 -7.45 -6.46 17.70
CA SER A 314 -6.96 -6.15 19.05
C SER A 314 -7.88 -5.19 19.79
N LYS A 315 -8.21 -5.55 21.04
CA LYS A 315 -8.91 -4.68 21.99
C LYS A 315 -7.97 -3.72 22.73
N THR A 316 -6.66 -3.84 22.56
CA THR A 316 -5.67 -3.10 23.37
C THR A 316 -4.67 -2.32 22.55
N GLU A 317 -4.44 -2.72 21.29
CA GLU A 317 -3.47 -2.07 20.40
C GLU A 317 -4.22 -1.24 19.35
N PRO A 318 -4.17 0.11 19.43
CA PRO A 318 -4.78 0.96 18.43
C PRO A 318 -4.11 0.78 17.07
N SER A 319 -4.92 0.53 16.04
CA SER A 319 -4.50 0.58 14.65
C SER A 319 -4.69 1.98 14.10
N LYS A 320 -3.76 2.38 13.21
CA LYS A 320 -3.86 3.60 12.40
C LYS A 320 -4.39 3.18 11.04
N PHE A 321 -5.30 3.95 10.47
CA PHE A 321 -5.75 3.72 9.11
C PHE A 321 -5.97 5.05 8.39
N GLU A 322 -5.92 4.95 7.07
CA GLU A 322 -6.09 6.04 6.14
C GLU A 322 -7.05 5.59 5.04
N GLU A 323 -8.18 6.28 4.93
CA GLU A 323 -9.20 6.00 3.93
C GLU A 323 -9.49 7.27 3.12
N TYR A 324 -9.84 7.08 1.86
CA TYR A 324 -10.26 8.10 0.92
C TYR A 324 -11.72 7.89 0.58
N TRP A 325 -12.56 8.78 1.06
CA TRP A 325 -14.01 8.73 0.87
C TRP A 325 -14.37 9.70 -0.24
N THR A 326 -14.97 9.19 -1.31
CA THR A 326 -15.46 10.00 -2.43
C THR A 326 -16.95 10.22 -2.27
N PHE A 327 -17.35 11.47 -2.22
CA PHE A 327 -18.74 11.89 -2.19
C PHE A 327 -19.14 12.47 -3.53
N THR A 328 -20.40 12.27 -3.88
CA THR A 328 -20.99 12.81 -5.10
C THR A 328 -22.37 13.42 -4.84
N ARG A 329 -22.76 14.35 -5.70
CA ARG A 329 -24.11 14.91 -5.78
C ARG A 329 -24.36 15.44 -7.20
N PRO A 330 -25.62 15.59 -7.63
CA PRO A 330 -25.91 16.44 -8.77
C PRO A 330 -25.37 17.85 -8.52
N SER A 331 -24.79 18.46 -9.55
CA SER A 331 -24.15 19.76 -9.41
C SER A 331 -25.11 20.85 -8.92
N GLY A 332 -24.62 21.69 -8.02
CA GLY A 332 -25.43 22.69 -7.33
C GLY A 332 -25.77 22.28 -5.90
N ASN A 333 -26.82 22.87 -5.32
CA ASN A 333 -27.16 22.67 -3.91
C ASN A 333 -28.00 21.40 -3.69
N HIS A 334 -27.35 20.25 -3.81
CA HIS A 334 -27.93 18.93 -3.53
C HIS A 334 -27.22 18.23 -2.35
N PRO A 335 -27.89 17.29 -1.67
CA PRO A 335 -27.25 16.50 -0.62
C PRO A 335 -26.12 15.63 -1.16
N TRP A 336 -25.01 15.57 -0.43
CA TRP A 336 -23.89 14.68 -0.72
C TRP A 336 -24.21 13.24 -0.38
N GLN A 337 -23.71 12.32 -1.20
CA GLN A 337 -23.80 10.87 -0.99
C GLN A 337 -22.43 10.22 -1.15
N LEU A 338 -22.08 9.26 -0.30
CA LEU A 338 -20.87 8.46 -0.41
C LEU A 338 -20.98 7.52 -1.62
N SER A 339 -20.01 7.63 -2.53
CA SER A 339 -19.98 6.84 -3.77
C SER A 339 -18.83 5.84 -3.81
N ALA A 340 -17.70 6.13 -3.15
CA ALA A 340 -16.56 5.23 -3.08
C ALA A 340 -15.77 5.36 -1.78
N ILE A 341 -15.13 4.26 -1.38
CA ILE A 341 -14.14 4.20 -0.28
C ILE A 341 -12.91 3.50 -0.82
N SER A 342 -11.72 4.08 -0.64
CA SER A 342 -10.45 3.47 -1.04
C SER A 342 -9.43 3.57 0.09
N GLN A 343 -8.46 2.67 0.17
CA GLN A 343 -7.34 2.80 1.10
C GLN A 343 -6.15 3.49 0.44
N ALA A 344 -5.27 4.06 1.26
CA ALA A 344 -3.91 4.35 0.81
C ALA A 344 -3.21 3.02 0.50
N ASP A 345 -2.77 2.83 -0.74
CA ASP A 345 -1.85 1.74 -1.06
C ASP A 345 -0.54 1.99 -0.28
N GLY A 346 -0.18 1.06 0.61
CA GLY A 346 0.96 1.16 1.53
C GLY A 346 2.31 0.88 0.91
#